data_AF-A0A969NEU6-F1
#
_entry.id   AF-A0A969NEU6-F1
#
_cell.length_a   1.000
_cell.length_b   1.000
_cell.length_c   1.000
_cell.angle_alpha   90.00
_cell.angle_beta   90.00
_cell.angle_gamma   90.00
#
_symmetry.space_group_name_H-M   'P 1'
#
loop_
_entity.id
_entity.type
_entity.pdbx_description
1 polymer ?
#
loop_
_entity_poly.entity_id
_entity_poly.type
_entity_poly.pdbx_seq_one_letter_code
_entity_poly.pdbx_strand_id
1 'polypeptide(L)'
;MLRTFNHFFVQNHESDELLQSLGFKNIIISGDTRFDRVADIAAKAKSFPLVEQFCNNTTTLILGSSWKADEEILFDFINNNQAKVIIAPHEIHDSNVERIISRITRKTQRYSLANEDNVREAEVLIIDNIGMLSSIYQYGQVAYIGGGFGSGIHNILEAATFGLPVLFGPNYQKFKEAVDLIKLEGAFEVKDKVTVTKQLHKLLTDKDYLQAKSQICRKYVENQKGATVTIVNYLTNNKQ
;
A
#
# COMPACT_ATOMS: atom_id res chain seq x y z
N MET A 1 22.06 -14.08 24.00
CA MET A 1 21.77 -12.78 23.35
C MET A 1 20.51 -12.13 23.92
N LEU A 2 19.34 -12.78 23.97
CA LEU A 2 18.10 -12.14 24.47
C LEU A 2 18.12 -11.65 25.93
N ARG A 3 18.95 -12.22 26.81
CA ARG A 3 19.05 -11.78 28.22
C ARG A 3 19.66 -10.39 28.42
N THR A 4 20.15 -9.72 27.36
CA THR A 4 20.73 -8.38 27.45
C THR A 4 19.69 -7.25 27.38
N PHE A 5 18.43 -7.54 27.05
CA PHE A 5 17.37 -6.55 26.93
C PHE A 5 16.65 -6.33 28.26
N ASN A 6 16.51 -5.07 28.69
CA ASN A 6 15.78 -4.70 29.91
C ASN A 6 14.27 -4.86 29.75
N HIS A 7 13.74 -4.71 28.54
CA HIS A 7 12.31 -4.86 28.26
C HIS A 7 12.09 -5.27 26.80
N PHE A 8 11.01 -6.02 26.54
CA PHE A 8 10.56 -6.42 25.21
C PHE A 8 9.23 -5.75 24.90
N PHE A 9 9.17 -5.04 23.79
CA PHE A 9 7.91 -4.56 23.22
C PHE A 9 7.57 -5.44 22.03
N VAL A 10 6.44 -6.13 22.11
CA VAL A 10 6.02 -7.09 21.10
C VAL A 10 4.73 -6.65 20.42
N GLN A 11 4.51 -7.16 19.21
CA GLN A 11 3.38 -6.76 18.37
C GLN A 11 2.09 -7.53 18.66
N ASN A 12 2.19 -8.75 19.21
CA ASN A 12 1.06 -9.65 19.37
C ASN A 12 1.23 -10.60 20.55
N HIS A 13 0.13 -11.26 20.93
CA HIS A 13 0.09 -12.27 21.99
C HIS A 13 0.99 -13.48 21.70
N GLU A 14 1.07 -13.93 20.44
CA GLU A 14 1.92 -15.06 20.05
C GLU A 14 3.40 -14.84 20.42
N SER A 15 3.91 -13.62 20.23
CA SER A 15 5.28 -13.26 20.60
C SER A 15 5.46 -13.15 22.12
N ASP A 16 4.44 -12.65 22.83
CA ASP A 16 4.43 -12.59 24.29
C ASP A 16 4.48 -14.01 24.90
N GLU A 17 3.60 -14.90 24.47
CA GLU A 17 3.56 -16.30 24.89
C GLU A 17 4.88 -17.02 24.61
N LEU A 18 5.48 -16.79 23.45
CA LEU A 18 6.78 -17.38 23.11
C LEU A 18 7.88 -16.91 24.06
N LEU A 19 7.97 -15.61 24.34
CA LEU A 19 8.97 -15.06 25.26
C LEU A 19 8.72 -15.51 26.71
N GLN A 20 7.46 -15.61 27.13
CA GLN A 20 7.10 -16.17 28.44
C GLN A 20 7.52 -17.63 28.57
N SER A 21 7.36 -18.45 27.51
CA SER A 21 7.81 -19.85 27.50
C SER A 21 9.34 -20.00 27.67
N LEU A 22 10.10 -18.96 27.29
CA LEU A 22 11.55 -18.87 27.47
C LEU A 22 11.96 -18.25 28.82
N GLY A 23 11.00 -17.92 29.69
CA GLY A 23 11.20 -17.38 31.03
C GLY A 23 11.36 -15.87 31.11
N PHE A 24 11.07 -15.12 30.04
CA PHE A 24 11.04 -13.65 30.07
C PHE A 24 9.71 -13.16 30.66
N LYS A 25 9.77 -12.11 31.48
CA LYS A 25 8.58 -11.50 32.14
C LYS A 25 8.48 -10.00 31.90
N ASN A 26 9.53 -9.41 31.35
CA ASN A 26 9.67 -8.00 31.04
C ASN A 26 9.14 -7.70 29.64
N ILE A 27 7.86 -8.00 29.41
CA ILE A 27 7.22 -7.95 28.09
C ILE A 27 5.99 -7.05 28.16
N ILE A 28 5.82 -6.18 27.16
CA ILE A 28 4.60 -5.40 26.91
C ILE A 28 4.19 -5.63 25.46
N ILE A 29 2.91 -5.95 25.25
CA ILE A 29 2.31 -5.95 23.92
C ILE A 29 2.01 -4.49 23.54
N SER A 30 2.92 -3.86 22.80
CA SER A 30 2.75 -2.49 22.33
C SER A 30 1.93 -2.44 21.04
N GLY A 31 1.96 -3.49 20.23
CA GLY A 31 1.55 -3.42 18.83
C GLY A 31 2.69 -2.95 17.93
N ASP A 32 2.36 -2.61 16.69
CA ASP A 32 3.33 -2.28 15.64
C ASP A 32 3.38 -0.78 15.33
N THR A 33 4.52 -0.15 15.60
CA THR A 33 4.75 1.29 15.35
C THR A 33 4.64 1.70 13.88
N ARG A 34 4.67 0.76 12.93
CA ARG A 34 4.45 1.06 11.51
C ARG A 34 3.07 1.68 11.27
N PHE A 35 2.04 1.29 12.03
CA PHE A 35 0.70 1.87 11.93
C PHE A 35 0.67 3.35 12.34
N ASP A 36 1.36 3.72 13.42
CA ASP A 36 1.50 5.12 13.83
C ASP A 36 2.24 5.93 12.76
N ARG A 37 3.30 5.36 12.19
CA ARG A 37 4.12 6.01 11.17
C ARG A 37 3.33 6.32 9.91
N VAL A 38 2.59 5.35 9.37
CA VAL A 38 1.79 5.59 8.15
C VAL A 38 0.65 6.57 8.40
N ALA A 39 0.06 6.56 9.60
CA ALA A 39 -0.96 7.51 10.00
C ALA A 39 -0.42 8.95 10.04
N ASP A 40 0.78 9.15 10.60
CA ASP A 40 1.45 10.46 10.61
C ASP A 40 1.83 10.93 9.20
N ILE A 41 2.30 10.01 8.35
CA ILE A 41 2.58 10.31 6.93
C ILE A 41 1.30 10.74 6.21
N ALA A 42 0.20 10.03 6.40
CA ALA A 42 -1.08 10.37 5.77
C ALA A 42 -1.64 11.71 6.27
N ALA A 43 -1.51 12.02 7.57
CA ALA A 43 -1.92 13.31 8.13
C ALA A 43 -1.09 14.49 7.57
N LYS A 44 0.14 14.23 7.11
CA LYS A 44 1.06 15.21 6.53
C LYS A 44 1.23 15.02 5.02
N ALA A 45 0.26 14.37 4.36
CA ALA A 45 0.34 14.08 2.94
C ALA A 45 0.54 15.36 2.13
N LYS A 46 1.53 15.34 1.23
CA LYS A 46 1.81 16.48 0.35
C LYS A 46 0.77 16.54 -0.76
N SER A 47 0.37 17.74 -1.16
CA SER A 47 -0.43 17.92 -2.37
C SER A 47 0.46 17.93 -3.61
N PHE A 48 0.00 17.29 -4.68
CA PHE A 48 0.61 17.29 -6.00
C PHE A 48 -0.41 17.75 -7.05
N PRO A 49 -0.46 19.04 -7.41
CA PRO A 49 -1.50 19.60 -8.30
C PRO A 49 -1.65 18.85 -9.64
N LEU A 50 -0.55 18.43 -10.26
CA LEU A 50 -0.60 17.65 -11.51
C LEU A 50 -1.24 16.27 -11.32
N VAL A 51 -1.02 15.61 -10.17
CA VAL A 51 -1.65 14.31 -9.87
C VAL A 51 -3.13 14.49 -9.56
N GLU A 52 -3.48 15.54 -8.81
CA GLU A 52 -4.88 15.89 -8.55
C GLU A 52 -5.64 16.18 -9.86
N GLN A 53 -5.03 16.95 -10.77
CA GLN A 53 -5.58 17.28 -12.08
C GLN A 53 -5.67 16.06 -13.00
N PHE A 54 -4.71 15.13 -12.94
CA PHE A 54 -4.78 13.85 -13.63
C PHE A 54 -5.99 13.02 -13.17
N CYS A 55 -6.16 12.91 -11.85
CA CYS A 55 -7.23 12.12 -11.24
C CYS A 55 -8.60 12.76 -11.47
N ASN A 56 -8.73 14.08 -11.34
CA ASN A 56 -9.95 14.86 -11.61
C ASN A 56 -11.24 14.23 -11.04
N ASN A 57 -11.20 13.72 -9.80
CA ASN A 57 -12.29 12.98 -9.15
C ASN A 57 -12.83 11.76 -9.92
N THR A 58 -12.04 11.22 -10.85
CA THR A 58 -12.34 9.97 -11.56
C THR A 58 -11.77 8.78 -10.82
N THR A 59 -12.40 7.62 -10.99
CA THR A 59 -11.91 6.37 -10.41
C THR A 59 -10.47 6.10 -10.87
N THR A 60 -9.57 6.05 -9.90
CA THR A 60 -8.13 5.93 -10.08
C THR A 60 -7.60 4.69 -9.38
N LEU A 61 -6.93 3.83 -10.15
CA LEU A 61 -6.15 2.69 -9.66
C LEU A 61 -4.69 3.13 -9.50
N ILE A 62 -4.08 2.81 -8.36
CA ILE A 62 -2.65 3.08 -8.10
C ILE A 62 -1.88 1.77 -8.03
N LEU A 63 -0.95 1.56 -8.95
CA LEU A 63 0.07 0.51 -8.87
C LEU A 63 1.27 1.07 -8.12
N GLY A 64 1.41 0.72 -6.84
CA GLY A 64 2.45 1.20 -5.97
C GLY A 64 3.60 0.20 -5.83
N SER A 65 4.82 0.69 -6.05
CA SER A 65 6.05 -0.10 -5.96
C SER A 65 6.03 -1.37 -6.81
N SER A 66 5.46 -1.30 -8.02
CA SER A 66 5.32 -2.46 -8.90
C SER A 66 6.67 -2.96 -9.43
N TRP A 67 6.79 -4.27 -9.59
CA TRP A 67 7.85 -4.91 -10.34
C TRP A 67 7.35 -5.43 -11.68
N LYS A 68 8.28 -5.78 -12.58
CA LYS A 68 7.96 -6.36 -13.89
C LYS A 68 6.93 -7.49 -13.82
N ALA A 69 7.11 -8.45 -12.90
CA ALA A 69 6.18 -9.58 -12.77
C ALA A 69 4.75 -9.15 -12.38
N ASP A 70 4.63 -8.10 -11.57
CA ASP A 70 3.34 -7.51 -11.19
C ASP A 70 2.68 -6.80 -12.38
N GLU A 71 3.45 -6.03 -13.15
CA GLU A 71 2.97 -5.26 -14.29
C GLU A 71 2.50 -6.15 -15.45
N GLU A 72 3.20 -7.26 -15.71
CA GLU A 72 2.86 -8.20 -16.78
C GLU A 72 1.44 -8.78 -16.65
N ILE A 73 0.94 -8.95 -15.42
CA ILE A 73 -0.43 -9.43 -15.20
C ILE A 73 -1.48 -8.32 -15.27
N LEU A 74 -1.05 -7.05 -15.21
CA LEU A 74 -1.92 -5.87 -15.16
C LEU A 74 -2.05 -5.16 -16.52
N PHE A 75 -1.10 -5.32 -17.46
CA PHE A 75 -1.16 -4.62 -18.75
C PHE A 75 -2.47 -4.85 -19.50
N ASP A 76 -2.98 -6.09 -19.53
CA ASP A 76 -4.25 -6.39 -20.22
C ASP A 76 -5.42 -5.64 -19.56
N PHE A 77 -5.45 -5.57 -18.23
CA PHE A 77 -6.45 -4.79 -17.51
C PHE A 77 -6.30 -3.29 -17.80
N ILE A 78 -5.08 -2.76 -17.70
CA ILE A 78 -4.78 -1.33 -17.89
C ILE A 78 -5.23 -0.87 -19.28
N ASN A 79 -4.94 -1.65 -20.32
CA ASN A 79 -5.23 -1.31 -21.72
C ASN A 79 -6.72 -1.41 -22.08
N ASN A 80 -7.52 -2.16 -21.33
CA ASN A 80 -8.92 -2.43 -21.63
C ASN A 80 -9.92 -1.81 -20.62
N ASN A 81 -9.44 -1.06 -19.63
CA ASN A 81 -10.27 -0.40 -18.62
C ASN A 81 -10.28 1.13 -18.80
N GLN A 82 -11.35 1.79 -18.34
CA GLN A 82 -11.53 3.24 -18.46
C GLN A 82 -11.03 4.05 -17.24
N ALA A 83 -10.71 3.38 -16.12
CA ALA A 83 -10.17 4.04 -14.94
C ALA A 83 -8.83 4.72 -15.26
N LYS A 84 -8.55 5.84 -14.58
CA LYS A 84 -7.20 6.42 -14.57
C LYS A 84 -6.26 5.46 -13.84
N VAL A 85 -5.03 5.35 -14.33
CA VAL A 85 -4.03 4.48 -13.71
C VAL A 85 -2.78 5.28 -13.37
N ILE A 86 -2.36 5.24 -12.11
CA ILE A 86 -1.04 5.73 -11.71
C ILE A 86 -0.13 4.52 -11.51
N ILE A 87 1.05 4.53 -12.11
CA ILE A 87 2.06 3.48 -11.94
C ILE A 87 3.30 4.09 -11.33
N ALA A 88 3.62 3.69 -10.12
CA ALA A 88 4.88 4.00 -9.44
C ALA A 88 5.74 2.71 -9.41
N PRO A 89 6.55 2.45 -10.44
CA PRO A 89 7.39 1.26 -10.46
C PRO A 89 8.46 1.33 -9.37
N HIS A 90 8.87 0.18 -8.86
CA HIS A 90 9.97 0.09 -7.89
C HIS A 90 11.30 0.54 -8.52
N GLU A 91 11.49 0.25 -9.81
CA GLU A 91 12.67 0.62 -10.59
C GLU A 91 12.32 1.79 -11.52
N ILE A 92 12.85 2.99 -11.24
CA ILE A 92 12.51 4.22 -11.97
C ILE A 92 13.51 4.60 -13.08
N HIS A 93 14.50 3.76 -13.36
CA HIS A 93 15.47 4.05 -14.42
C HIS A 93 14.78 4.05 -15.79
N ASP A 94 15.26 4.92 -16.70
CA ASP A 94 14.57 5.21 -17.97
C ASP A 94 14.22 3.95 -18.77
N SER A 95 15.13 2.98 -18.87
CA SER A 95 14.86 1.75 -19.62
C SER A 95 13.69 0.92 -19.07
N ASN A 96 13.43 0.96 -17.76
CA ASN A 96 12.27 0.30 -17.18
C ASN A 96 10.98 1.09 -17.44
N VAL A 97 11.05 2.42 -17.31
CA VAL A 97 9.91 3.30 -17.59
C VAL A 97 9.48 3.18 -19.05
N GLU A 98 10.42 3.22 -20.00
CA GLU A 98 10.13 3.03 -21.43
C GLU A 98 9.57 1.63 -21.72
N ARG A 99 10.07 0.59 -21.04
CA ARG A 99 9.47 -0.75 -21.11
C ARG A 99 8.00 -0.74 -20.70
N ILE A 100 7.65 -0.08 -19.59
CA ILE A 100 6.26 0.00 -19.14
C ILE A 100 5.41 0.76 -20.16
N ILE A 101 5.87 1.93 -20.61
CA ILE A 101 5.15 2.77 -21.58
C ILE A 101 4.90 2.01 -22.89
N SER A 102 5.90 1.30 -23.43
CA SER A 102 5.76 0.51 -24.66
C SER A 102 4.72 -0.62 -24.60
N ARG A 103 4.27 -1.01 -23.40
CA ARG A 103 3.23 -2.04 -23.19
C ARG A 103 1.84 -1.46 -23.00
N ILE A 104 1.72 -0.14 -22.92
CA ILE A 104 0.48 0.57 -22.68
C ILE A 104 0.00 1.23 -23.98
N THR A 105 -1.23 0.94 -24.38
CA THR A 105 -1.84 1.47 -25.61
C THR A 105 -2.62 2.77 -25.39
N ARG A 106 -2.86 3.12 -24.12
CA ARG A 106 -3.61 4.31 -23.69
C ARG A 106 -2.72 5.54 -23.60
N LYS A 107 -3.31 6.74 -23.63
CA LYS A 107 -2.56 8.00 -23.50
C LYS A 107 -1.76 7.98 -22.20
N THR A 108 -0.43 7.98 -22.30
CA THR A 108 0.46 7.80 -21.14
C THR A 108 1.38 8.99 -20.99
N GLN A 109 1.57 9.46 -19.76
CA GLN A 109 2.45 10.58 -19.45
C GLN A 109 3.42 10.19 -18.32
N ARG A 110 4.70 10.56 -18.47
CA ARG A 110 5.68 10.52 -17.37
C ARG A 110 5.51 11.75 -16.50
N TYR A 111 5.52 11.59 -15.19
CA TYR A 111 5.32 12.69 -14.24
C TYR A 111 6.39 13.77 -14.39
N SER A 112 7.67 13.40 -14.56
CA SER A 112 8.77 14.34 -14.77
C SER A 112 8.62 15.24 -16.03
N LEU A 113 7.80 14.82 -16.99
CA LEU A 113 7.52 15.53 -18.24
C LEU A 113 6.08 16.07 -18.32
N ALA A 114 5.32 15.93 -17.24
CA ALA A 114 3.93 16.35 -17.18
C ALA A 114 3.80 17.87 -16.99
N ASN A 115 2.78 18.44 -17.61
CA ASN A 115 2.33 19.82 -17.41
C ASN A 115 0.80 19.85 -17.35
N GLU A 116 0.22 21.03 -17.10
CA GLU A 116 -1.23 21.16 -16.94
C GLU A 116 -2.03 20.71 -18.17
N ASP A 117 -1.48 20.87 -19.37
CA ASP A 117 -2.18 20.55 -20.62
C ASP A 117 -2.14 19.05 -20.90
N ASN A 118 -0.94 18.44 -20.90
CA ASN A 118 -0.78 17.03 -21.27
C ASN A 118 -1.34 16.08 -20.21
N VAL A 119 -1.33 16.47 -18.93
CA VAL A 119 -1.74 15.58 -17.84
C VAL A 119 -3.26 15.36 -17.82
N ARG A 120 -4.04 16.34 -18.31
CA ARG A 120 -5.52 16.22 -18.43
C ARG A 120 -5.92 15.16 -19.42
N GLU A 121 -5.18 15.06 -20.53
CA GLU A 121 -5.44 14.09 -21.59
C GLU A 121 -4.90 12.70 -21.28
N ALA A 122 -3.91 12.60 -20.39
CA ALA A 122 -3.31 11.33 -20.01
C ALA A 122 -4.32 10.43 -19.29
N GLU A 123 -4.32 9.16 -19.63
CA GLU A 123 -5.10 8.10 -18.99
C GLU A 123 -4.27 7.26 -18.02
N VAL A 124 -2.96 7.20 -18.28
CA VAL A 124 -1.96 6.57 -17.42
C VAL A 124 -0.88 7.58 -17.06
N LEU A 125 -0.55 7.68 -15.77
CA LEU A 125 0.52 8.51 -15.25
C LEU A 125 1.62 7.63 -14.64
N ILE A 126 2.85 7.72 -15.17
CA ILE A 126 4.01 7.02 -14.63
C ILE A 126 4.76 7.95 -13.67
N ILE A 127 4.91 7.53 -12.42
CA ILE A 127 5.69 8.24 -11.41
C ILE A 127 7.13 7.76 -11.49
N ASP A 128 7.99 8.56 -12.11
CA ASP A 128 9.39 8.26 -12.39
C ASP A 128 10.35 8.97 -11.42
N ASN A 129 9.92 9.15 -10.17
CA ASN A 129 10.73 9.70 -9.09
C ASN A 129 10.46 8.98 -7.75
N ILE A 130 11.32 9.26 -6.76
CA ILE A 130 11.25 8.66 -5.43
C ILE A 130 10.58 9.62 -4.45
N GLY A 131 9.76 9.07 -3.55
CA GLY A 131 9.25 9.78 -2.37
C GLY A 131 7.88 10.42 -2.52
N MET A 132 7.22 10.30 -3.68
CA MET A 132 5.85 10.80 -3.88
C MET A 132 4.76 9.78 -3.50
N LEU A 133 5.01 8.49 -3.68
CA LEU A 133 3.99 7.43 -3.64
C LEU A 133 3.12 7.47 -2.37
N SER A 134 3.72 7.63 -1.20
CA SER A 134 2.99 7.64 0.07
C SER A 134 1.94 8.74 0.16
N SER A 135 2.16 9.90 -0.46
CA SER A 135 1.15 10.96 -0.56
C SER A 135 0.23 10.78 -1.77
N ILE A 136 0.66 10.12 -2.84
CA ILE A 136 -0.17 9.87 -4.03
C ILE A 136 -1.38 8.97 -3.71
N TYR A 137 -1.28 8.07 -2.73
CA TYR A 137 -2.40 7.22 -2.33
C TYR A 137 -3.66 7.98 -1.95
N GLN A 138 -3.57 9.26 -1.53
CA GLN A 138 -4.73 10.09 -1.22
C GLN A 138 -5.67 10.31 -2.43
N TYR A 139 -5.16 10.18 -3.66
CA TYR A 139 -5.92 10.41 -4.88
C TYR A 139 -6.59 9.16 -5.45
N GLY A 140 -6.22 7.96 -4.97
CA GLY A 140 -6.70 6.70 -5.49
C GLY A 140 -7.95 6.16 -4.79
N GLN A 141 -8.59 5.18 -5.43
CA GLN A 141 -9.69 4.42 -4.84
C GLN A 141 -9.33 2.96 -4.58
N VAL A 142 -8.40 2.41 -5.37
CA VAL A 142 -7.90 1.04 -5.23
C VAL A 142 -6.38 1.06 -5.42
N ALA A 143 -5.67 0.23 -4.66
CA ALA A 143 -4.23 0.08 -4.82
C ALA A 143 -3.87 -1.36 -5.19
N TYR A 144 -2.95 -1.51 -6.13
CA TYR A 144 -2.16 -2.72 -6.28
C TYR A 144 -0.77 -2.47 -5.69
N ILE A 145 -0.28 -3.36 -4.83
CA ILE A 145 1.02 -3.25 -4.16
C ILE A 145 1.96 -4.33 -4.70
N GLY A 146 3.09 -3.89 -5.24
CA GLY A 146 4.05 -4.77 -5.89
C GLY A 146 4.82 -5.70 -4.96
N GLY A 147 5.57 -6.61 -5.58
CA GLY A 147 6.48 -7.55 -4.95
C GLY A 147 5.87 -8.92 -4.68
N GLY A 148 4.55 -9.04 -4.71
CA GLY A 148 3.84 -10.28 -4.39
C GLY A 148 4.13 -11.46 -5.32
N PHE A 149 4.76 -11.25 -6.49
CA PHE A 149 5.29 -12.31 -7.36
C PHE A 149 6.78 -12.61 -7.18
N GLY A 150 7.46 -11.86 -6.31
CA GLY A 150 8.87 -12.00 -5.94
C GLY A 150 9.06 -12.50 -4.51
N SER A 151 9.96 -11.89 -3.74
CA SER A 151 10.31 -12.38 -2.39
C SER A 151 9.33 -12.00 -1.28
N GLY A 152 8.34 -11.16 -1.56
CA GLY A 152 7.43 -10.58 -0.58
C GLY A 152 6.76 -9.32 -1.10
N ILE A 153 5.76 -8.80 -0.39
CA ILE A 153 5.07 -7.57 -0.78
C ILE A 153 5.77 -6.31 -0.24
N HIS A 154 5.54 -5.19 -0.92
CA HIS A 154 5.86 -3.86 -0.37
C HIS A 154 4.83 -3.41 0.67
N ASN A 155 5.05 -2.24 1.28
CA ASN A 155 4.26 -1.75 2.40
C ASN A 155 2.81 -1.41 2.00
N ILE A 156 1.87 -2.30 2.33
CA ILE A 156 0.44 -2.09 2.05
C ILE A 156 -0.21 -1.05 2.99
N LEU A 157 0.42 -0.74 4.13
CA LEU A 157 -0.17 0.13 5.13
C LEU A 157 -0.28 1.57 4.66
N GLU A 158 0.61 2.03 3.77
CA GLU A 158 0.53 3.37 3.19
C GLU A 158 -0.80 3.56 2.43
N ALA A 159 -1.16 2.62 1.56
CA ALA A 159 -2.43 2.65 0.83
C ALA A 159 -3.65 2.42 1.75
N ALA A 160 -3.56 1.43 2.64
CA ALA A 160 -4.65 1.08 3.55
C ALA A 160 -5.02 2.24 4.50
N THR A 161 -4.06 3.09 4.87
CA THR A 161 -4.29 4.26 5.74
C THR A 161 -5.20 5.29 5.10
N PHE A 162 -5.12 5.49 3.78
CA PHE A 162 -6.07 6.33 3.03
C PHE A 162 -7.41 5.63 2.78
N GLY A 163 -7.49 4.33 3.10
CA GLY A 163 -8.67 3.50 2.95
C GLY A 163 -8.78 2.84 1.59
N LEU A 164 -7.68 2.67 0.84
CA LEU A 164 -7.73 1.97 -0.43
C LEU A 164 -7.73 0.46 -0.16
N PRO A 165 -8.70 -0.31 -0.70
CA PRO A 165 -8.56 -1.76 -0.79
C PRO A 165 -7.31 -2.11 -1.58
N VAL A 166 -6.57 -3.11 -1.09
CA VAL A 166 -5.26 -3.46 -1.62
C VAL A 166 -5.28 -4.82 -2.32
N LEU A 167 -4.66 -4.90 -3.48
CA LEU A 167 -4.40 -6.15 -4.20
C LEU A 167 -2.89 -6.39 -4.23
N PHE A 168 -2.47 -7.64 -4.19
CA PHE A 168 -1.06 -8.02 -4.31
C PHE A 168 -0.92 -9.48 -4.77
N GLY A 169 0.27 -9.83 -5.26
CA GLY A 169 0.60 -11.21 -5.66
C GLY A 169 0.63 -12.22 -4.50
N PRO A 170 0.82 -13.52 -4.79
CA PRO A 170 0.62 -14.61 -3.82
C PRO A 170 1.59 -14.65 -2.65
N ASN A 171 2.75 -13.98 -2.72
CA ASN A 171 3.81 -14.08 -1.71
C ASN A 171 3.66 -13.02 -0.61
N TYR A 172 2.63 -13.13 0.23
CA TYR A 172 2.32 -12.16 1.32
C TYR A 172 2.33 -12.76 2.73
N GLN A 173 2.47 -14.09 2.88
CA GLN A 173 2.14 -14.79 4.13
C GLN A 173 3.05 -14.39 5.31
N LYS A 174 4.20 -13.79 5.04
CA LYS A 174 5.14 -13.27 6.05
C LYS A 174 4.73 -11.89 6.61
N PHE A 175 3.72 -11.26 6.01
CA PHE A 175 3.30 -9.90 6.32
C PHE A 175 1.98 -9.97 7.08
N LYS A 176 2.06 -9.78 8.40
CA LYS A 176 0.91 -9.89 9.31
C LYS A 176 -0.25 -8.99 8.85
N GLU A 177 0.06 -7.76 8.43
CA GLU A 177 -0.91 -6.80 7.93
C GLU A 177 -1.68 -7.30 6.71
N ALA A 178 -1.03 -8.03 5.80
CA ALA A 178 -1.66 -8.60 4.62
C ALA A 178 -2.55 -9.78 4.99
N VAL A 179 -2.06 -10.67 5.87
CA VAL A 179 -2.83 -11.81 6.38
C VAL A 179 -4.10 -11.33 7.10
N ASP A 180 -3.97 -10.32 7.97
CA ASP A 180 -5.09 -9.75 8.71
C ASP A 180 -6.11 -9.10 7.77
N LEU A 181 -5.66 -8.26 6.82
CA LEU A 181 -6.55 -7.59 5.88
C LEU A 181 -7.24 -8.55 4.89
N ILE A 182 -6.62 -9.67 4.52
CA ILE A 182 -7.31 -10.72 3.75
C ILE A 182 -8.44 -11.34 4.56
N LYS A 183 -8.19 -11.69 5.83
CA LYS A 183 -9.21 -12.25 6.72
C LYS A 183 -10.39 -11.29 6.93
N LEU A 184 -10.10 -9.99 6.97
CA LEU A 184 -11.10 -8.94 7.06
C LEU A 184 -11.71 -8.59 5.70
N GLU A 185 -11.25 -9.19 4.61
CA GLU A 185 -11.66 -8.89 3.23
C GLU A 185 -11.39 -7.44 2.76
N GLY A 186 -10.43 -6.74 3.36
CA GLY A 186 -9.92 -5.43 2.90
C GLY A 186 -8.76 -5.54 1.90
N ALA A 187 -8.10 -6.71 1.85
CA ALA A 187 -7.04 -7.03 0.91
C ALA A 187 -7.38 -8.27 0.07
N PHE A 188 -6.80 -8.37 -1.12
CA PHE A 188 -7.04 -9.45 -2.06
C PHE A 188 -5.76 -10.01 -2.67
N GLU A 189 -5.56 -11.31 -2.50
CA GLU A 189 -4.55 -12.07 -3.22
C GLU A 189 -4.98 -12.26 -4.68
N VAL A 190 -4.08 -11.97 -5.62
CA VAL A 190 -4.25 -12.26 -7.04
C VAL A 190 -3.10 -13.12 -7.55
N LYS A 191 -3.40 -14.09 -8.41
CA LYS A 191 -2.43 -15.10 -8.88
C LYS A 191 -2.05 -14.94 -10.34
N ASP A 192 -2.91 -14.26 -11.09
CA ASP A 192 -2.82 -14.18 -12.54
C ASP A 192 -3.68 -13.01 -13.09
N LYS A 193 -3.63 -12.85 -14.41
CA LYS A 193 -4.40 -11.88 -15.18
C LYS A 193 -5.92 -11.99 -14.94
N VAL A 194 -6.43 -13.21 -14.75
CA VAL A 194 -7.88 -13.45 -14.63
C VAL A 194 -8.36 -12.99 -13.26
N THR A 195 -7.68 -13.42 -12.21
CA THR A 195 -7.99 -13.08 -10.82
C THR A 195 -7.85 -11.58 -10.57
N VAL A 196 -6.79 -10.94 -11.08
CA VAL A 196 -6.61 -9.49 -10.93
C VAL A 196 -7.66 -8.69 -11.68
N THR A 197 -7.98 -9.07 -12.91
CA THR A 197 -9.00 -8.38 -13.73
C THR A 197 -10.37 -8.49 -13.10
N LYS A 198 -10.75 -9.69 -12.62
CA LYS A 198 -12.04 -9.91 -11.96
C LYS A 198 -12.17 -9.05 -10.70
N GLN A 199 -11.14 -9.04 -9.85
CA GLN A 199 -11.21 -8.32 -8.58
C GLN A 199 -11.20 -6.80 -8.79
N LEU A 200 -10.34 -6.31 -9.69
CA LEU A 200 -10.33 -4.88 -10.06
C LEU A 200 -11.63 -4.45 -10.71
N HIS A 201 -12.19 -5.25 -11.63
CA HIS A 201 -13.48 -4.94 -12.24
C HIS A 201 -14.56 -4.75 -11.15
N LYS A 202 -14.66 -5.68 -10.20
CA LYS A 202 -15.63 -5.58 -9.10
C LYS A 202 -15.41 -4.32 -8.25
N LEU A 203 -14.16 -4.05 -7.84
CA LEU A 203 -13.84 -2.88 -7.02
C LEU A 203 -14.09 -1.54 -7.74
N LEU A 204 -13.99 -1.50 -9.07
CA LEU A 204 -14.09 -0.26 -9.83
C LEU A 204 -15.50 0.02 -10.37
N THR A 205 -16.37 -0.99 -10.44
CA THR A 205 -17.74 -0.85 -10.95
C THR A 205 -18.81 -0.91 -9.86
N ASP A 206 -18.56 -1.59 -8.74
CA ASP A 206 -19.48 -1.70 -7.61
C ASP A 206 -19.07 -0.74 -6.49
N LYS A 207 -19.76 0.41 -6.42
CA LYS A 207 -19.46 1.48 -5.45
C LYS A 207 -19.69 1.04 -4.00
N ASP A 208 -20.73 0.24 -3.74
CA ASP A 208 -21.04 -0.23 -2.39
C ASP A 208 -19.99 -1.24 -1.92
N TYR A 209 -19.57 -2.13 -2.82
CA TYR A 209 -18.47 -3.04 -2.55
C TYR A 209 -17.18 -2.27 -2.26
N LEU A 210 -16.81 -1.31 -3.11
CA LEU A 210 -15.64 -0.45 -2.91
C LEU A 210 -15.68 0.27 -1.55
N GLN A 211 -16.81 0.89 -1.22
CA GLN A 211 -16.98 1.62 0.03
C GLN A 211 -16.86 0.71 1.24
N ALA A 212 -17.49 -0.47 1.20
CA ALA A 212 -17.39 -1.46 2.27
C ALA A 212 -15.93 -1.88 2.49
N LYS A 213 -15.19 -2.17 1.41
CA LYS A 213 -13.77 -2.57 1.50
C LYS A 213 -12.88 -1.43 1.99
N SER A 214 -13.17 -0.21 1.55
CA SER A 214 -12.44 0.98 1.99
C SER A 214 -12.58 1.22 3.49
N GLN A 215 -13.79 1.05 4.03
CA GLN A 215 -14.05 1.17 5.46
C GLN A 215 -13.30 0.13 6.28
N ILE A 216 -13.17 -1.09 5.77
CA ILE A 216 -12.40 -2.17 6.42
C ILE A 216 -10.92 -1.75 6.52
N CYS A 217 -10.31 -1.27 5.44
CA CYS A 217 -8.92 -0.81 5.43
C CYS A 217 -8.68 0.33 6.43
N ARG A 218 -9.54 1.36 6.45
CA ARG A 218 -9.43 2.48 7.41
C ARG A 218 -9.52 1.99 8.86
N LYS A 219 -10.57 1.22 9.17
CA LYS A 219 -10.79 0.69 10.53
C LYS A 219 -9.64 -0.19 10.98
N TYR A 220 -9.08 -1.02 10.09
CA TYR A 220 -7.94 -1.85 10.42
C TYR A 220 -6.74 -1.01 10.84
N VAL A 221 -6.37 0.02 10.07
CA VAL A 221 -5.25 0.90 10.43
C VAL A 221 -5.55 1.69 11.71
N GLU A 222 -6.75 2.25 11.84
CA GLU A 222 -7.16 3.02 13.02
C GLU A 222 -7.08 2.22 14.32
N ASN A 223 -7.56 0.97 14.30
CA ASN A 223 -7.56 0.10 15.48
C ASN A 223 -6.17 -0.35 15.93
N GLN A 224 -5.15 -0.25 15.06
CA GLN A 224 -3.80 -0.72 15.33
C GLN A 224 -2.83 0.41 15.73
N LYS A 225 -3.30 1.66 15.80
CA LYS A 225 -2.50 2.81 16.28
C LYS A 225 -2.30 2.76 17.80
N GLY A 226 -1.29 3.47 18.27
CA GLY A 226 -1.01 3.66 19.70
C GLY A 226 0.26 2.97 20.20
N ALA A 227 0.92 2.16 19.38
CA ALA A 227 2.12 1.44 19.79
C ALA A 227 3.26 2.38 20.21
N THR A 228 3.46 3.45 19.44
CA THR A 228 4.47 4.48 19.73
C THR A 228 4.20 5.17 21.05
N VAL A 229 2.93 5.52 21.33
CA VAL A 229 2.53 6.17 22.58
C VAL A 229 2.78 5.25 23.77
N THR A 230 2.42 3.97 23.65
CA THR A 230 2.68 2.96 24.69
C THR A 230 4.17 2.85 25.03
N ILE A 231 5.03 2.76 24.01
CA ILE A 231 6.48 2.65 24.19
C ILE A 231 7.05 3.93 24.82
N VAL A 232 6.68 5.11 24.29
CA VAL A 232 7.18 6.39 24.81
C VAL A 232 6.76 6.60 26.26
N ASN A 233 5.50 6.33 26.61
CA ASN A 233 5.00 6.45 27.98
C ASN A 233 5.76 5.52 28.93
N TYR A 234 6.04 4.28 28.52
CA TYR A 234 6.87 3.38 29.32
C TYR A 234 8.27 3.96 29.54
N LEU A 235 8.92 4.46 28.49
CA LEU A 235 10.27 5.00 28.57
C LEU A 235 10.34 6.29 29.40
N THR A 236 9.32 7.14 29.37
CA THR A 236 9.31 8.38 30.16
C THR A 236 8.99 8.12 31.62
N ASN A 237 8.09 7.17 31.92
CA ASN A 237 7.68 6.86 33.29
C ASN A 237 8.70 5.99 34.04
N ASN A 238 9.55 5.26 33.31
CA ASN A 238 10.61 4.42 33.88
C ASN A 238 12.02 5.04 33.76
N LYS A 239 12.13 6.36 33.51
CA LYS A 239 13.37 7.11 33.75
C LYS A 239 13.54 7.36 35.25
N GLN A 240 14.01 6.35 35.99
CA GLN A 240 14.63 6.49 37.30
C GLN A 240 15.98 5.79 37.28
#